data_AF-A0A6J5H3L9-F1
#
_entry.id   AF-A0A6J5H3L9-F1
#
_cell.length_a   1.000
_cell.length_b   1.000
_cell.length_c   1.000
_cell.angle_alpha   90.00
_cell.angle_beta   90.00
_cell.angle_gamma   90.00
#
_symmetry.space_group_name_H-M   'P 1'
#
loop_
_entity.id
_entity.type
_entity.pdbx_description
1 polymer ?
#
loop_
_entity_poly.entity_id
_entity_poly.type
_entity_poly.pdbx_seq_one_letter_code
_entity_poly.pdbx_strand_id
1 'polypeptide(L)'
;MTGTNYNVLKSLHDAYNLPIMFTEIGVNTDFTTAQAQTYINKTIPELVAAKATYNVIGFNWYELYDDPTGPYGILTSNASQKPIYATIKQAVAASQ
;
A
#
# COMPACT_ATOMS: atom_id res chain seq x y z
N MET A 1 -0.29 -16.97 17.47
CA MET A 1 -1.22 -15.86 17.74
C MET A 1 -2.58 -16.24 17.19
N THR A 2 -3.58 -16.48 18.03
CA THR A 2 -4.99 -16.58 17.61
C THR A 2 -5.58 -15.18 17.61
N GLY A 3 -5.07 -14.31 16.72
CA GLY A 3 -5.60 -12.96 16.56
C GLY A 3 -6.83 -13.02 15.66
N THR A 4 -7.98 -12.60 16.17
CA THR A 4 -9.15 -12.35 15.30
C THR A 4 -8.73 -11.27 14.29
N ASN A 5 -8.67 -11.62 13.00
CA ASN A 5 -8.41 -10.65 11.95
C ASN A 5 -9.49 -9.56 12.00
N TYR A 6 -9.08 -8.31 12.20
CA TYR A 6 -10.00 -7.18 12.28
C TYR A 6 -10.16 -6.54 10.89
N ASN A 7 -11.38 -6.49 10.39
CA ASN A 7 -11.68 -5.84 9.11
C ASN A 7 -11.93 -4.33 9.35
N VAL A 8 -10.85 -3.56 9.35
CA VAL A 8 -10.87 -2.10 9.56
C VAL A 8 -11.78 -1.40 8.55
N LEU A 9 -11.76 -1.82 7.28
CA LEU A 9 -12.57 -1.24 6.22
C LEU A 9 -14.07 -1.40 6.49
N LYS A 10 -14.49 -2.59 6.93
CA LYS A 10 -15.88 -2.81 7.35
C LYS A 10 -16.26 -1.90 8.51
N SER A 11 -15.42 -1.82 9.54
CA SER A 11 -15.71 -0.97 10.70
C SER A 11 -15.85 0.50 10.33
N LEU A 12 -14.96 1.02 9.47
CA LEU A 12 -15.04 2.41 8.98
C LEU A 12 -16.28 2.64 8.11
N HIS A 13 -16.59 1.70 7.21
CA HIS A 13 -17.77 1.78 6.36
C HIS A 13 -19.07 1.76 7.18
N ASP A 14 -19.21 0.83 8.13
CA ASP A 14 -20.40 0.71 8.96
C ASP A 14 -20.59 1.93 9.89
N ALA A 15 -19.50 2.50 10.39
CA ALA A 15 -19.55 3.62 11.33
C ALA A 15 -19.80 4.96 10.63
N TYR A 16 -19.20 5.19 9.46
CA TYR A 16 -19.18 6.52 8.83
C TYR A 16 -19.81 6.54 7.44
N ASN A 17 -19.69 5.44 6.67
CA ASN A 17 -20.16 5.36 5.30
C ASN A 17 -19.69 6.53 4.40
N LEU A 18 -18.45 6.97 4.61
CA LEU A 18 -17.79 8.02 3.84
C LEU A 18 -16.70 7.44 2.93
N PRO A 19 -16.25 8.18 1.90
CA PRO A 19 -15.09 7.78 1.10
C PRO A 19 -13.84 7.54 1.96
N ILE A 20 -13.20 6.39 1.76
CA ILE A 20 -11.98 6.00 2.50
C ILE A 20 -10.76 6.27 1.61
N MET A 21 -9.85 7.11 2.09
CA MET A 21 -8.54 7.34 1.48
C MET A 21 -7.46 6.78 2.40
N PHE A 22 -6.62 5.89 1.88
CA PHE A 22 -5.41 5.50 2.58
C PHE A 22 -4.35 6.57 2.35
N THR A 23 -4.11 7.40 3.38
CA THR A 23 -3.07 8.42 3.29
C THR A 23 -1.68 7.83 3.21
N GLU A 24 -1.48 6.62 3.74
CA GLU A 24 -0.21 5.89 3.70
C GLU A 24 -0.47 4.37 3.66
N ILE A 25 0.19 3.68 2.74
CA ILE A 25 0.43 2.23 2.75
C ILE A 25 1.88 1.98 2.35
N GLY A 26 2.54 0.98 2.93
CA GLY A 26 3.95 0.75 2.64
C GLY A 26 4.43 -0.61 3.13
N VAL A 27 5.73 -0.81 3.01
CA VAL A 27 6.42 -2.02 3.49
C VAL A 27 7.41 -1.64 4.59
N ASN A 28 7.64 -2.57 5.51
CA ASN A 28 8.63 -2.37 6.56
C ASN A 28 10.06 -2.55 6.00
N THR A 29 11.05 -1.91 6.63
CA THR A 29 12.45 -1.92 6.16
C THR A 29 13.15 -3.26 6.35
N ASP A 30 12.58 -4.14 7.16
CA ASP A 30 13.08 -5.51 7.38
C ASP A 30 12.55 -6.52 6.34
N PHE A 31 11.67 -6.11 5.42
CA PHE A 31 11.22 -6.95 4.32
C PHE A 31 12.34 -7.18 3.31
N THR A 32 12.53 -8.44 2.93
CA THR A 32 13.26 -8.75 1.69
C THR A 32 12.51 -8.18 0.48
N THR A 33 13.23 -7.93 -0.62
CA THR A 33 12.61 -7.51 -1.89
C THR A 33 11.45 -8.40 -2.30
N ALA A 34 11.58 -9.73 -2.15
CA ALA A 34 10.53 -10.67 -2.51
C ALA A 34 9.29 -10.51 -1.63
N GLN A 35 9.45 -10.34 -0.32
CA GLN A 35 8.32 -10.08 0.59
C GLN A 35 7.61 -8.77 0.25
N ALA A 36 8.36 -7.71 -0.05
CA ALA A 36 7.78 -6.45 -0.47
C ALA A 36 7.01 -6.57 -1.79
N GLN A 37 7.58 -7.27 -2.79
CA GLN A 37 6.89 -7.53 -4.06
C GLN A 37 5.62 -8.36 -3.88
N THR A 38 5.64 -9.39 -3.03
CA THR A 38 4.45 -10.17 -2.68
C THR A 38 3.38 -9.31 -2.04
N TYR A 39 3.76 -8.42 -1.09
CA TYR A 39 2.82 -7.50 -0.47
C TYR A 39 2.19 -6.54 -1.49
N ILE A 40 3.02 -5.91 -2.34
CA ILE A 40 2.55 -4.97 -3.39
C ILE A 40 1.55 -5.63 -4.33
N ASN A 41 1.91 -6.80 -4.87
CA ASN A 41 1.08 -7.54 -5.83
C ASN A 41 -0.23 -8.04 -5.23
N LYS A 42 -0.33 -8.14 -3.90
CA LYS A 42 -1.56 -8.49 -3.20
C LYS A 42 -2.38 -7.25 -2.84
N THR A 43 -1.76 -6.31 -2.14
CA THR A 43 -2.46 -5.22 -1.46
C THR A 43 -3.03 -4.17 -2.41
N ILE A 44 -2.31 -3.80 -3.47
CA ILE A 44 -2.83 -2.80 -4.42
C ILE A 44 -4.14 -3.30 -5.09
N PRO A 45 -4.21 -4.52 -5.66
CA PRO A 45 -5.46 -5.06 -6.19
C PRO A 45 -6.58 -5.18 -5.15
N GLU A 46 -6.27 -5.56 -3.90
CA GLU A 46 -7.26 -5.65 -2.82
C GLU A 46 -7.87 -4.29 -2.49
N LEU A 47 -7.07 -3.22 -2.46
CA LEU A 47 -7.55 -1.85 -2.21
C LEU A 47 -8.41 -1.32 -3.36
N VAL A 48 -8.06 -1.67 -4.60
CA VAL A 48 -8.88 -1.32 -5.78
C VAL A 48 -10.24 -2.03 -5.73
N ALA A 49 -10.24 -3.34 -5.43
CA ALA A 49 -11.47 -4.12 -5.30
C ALA A 49 -12.35 -3.62 -4.13
N ALA A 50 -11.73 -3.12 -3.06
CA ALA A 50 -12.43 -2.58 -1.89
C ALA A 50 -13.28 -1.34 -2.19
N LYS A 51 -13.09 -0.66 -3.34
CA LYS A 51 -13.95 0.43 -3.79
C LYS A 51 -15.42 0.03 -3.80
N ALA A 52 -15.73 -1.15 -4.36
CA ALA A 52 -17.10 -1.62 -4.53
C ALA A 52 -17.78 -2.02 -3.21
N THR A 53 -17.00 -2.37 -2.18
CA THR A 53 -17.54 -2.90 -0.91
C THR A 53 -17.48 -1.88 0.22
N TYR A 54 -16.46 -1.04 0.26
CA TYR A 54 -16.16 -0.18 1.41
C TYR A 54 -15.93 1.29 1.04
N ASN A 55 -16.18 1.69 -0.21
CA ASN A 55 -15.98 3.06 -0.69
C ASN A 55 -14.52 3.56 -0.58
N VAL A 56 -13.55 2.65 -0.78
CA VAL A 56 -12.14 3.04 -0.93
C VAL A 56 -11.96 3.81 -2.24
N ILE A 57 -11.45 5.04 -2.15
CA ILE A 57 -11.30 5.94 -3.30
C ILE A 57 -9.85 6.11 -3.76
N GLY A 58 -8.89 5.65 -2.96
CA GLY A 58 -7.48 5.72 -3.33
C GLY A 58 -6.54 5.36 -2.19
N PHE A 59 -5.26 5.36 -2.53
CA PHE A 59 -4.17 5.19 -1.59
C PHE A 59 -2.96 6.00 -2.05
N ASN A 60 -2.13 6.42 -1.09
CA ASN A 60 -0.79 6.93 -1.34
C ASN A 60 0.24 5.93 -0.82
N TRP A 61 1.25 5.63 -1.63
CA TRP A 61 2.36 4.80 -1.21
C TRP A 61 3.31 5.59 -0.31
N TYR A 62 3.61 5.03 0.86
CA TYR A 62 4.66 5.44 1.76
C TYR A 62 5.91 4.60 1.49
N GLU A 63 6.97 5.16 0.89
CA GLU A 63 7.02 6.53 0.37
C GLU A 63 7.71 6.60 -1.00
N LEU A 64 7.77 7.80 -1.56
CA LEU A 64 8.38 7.98 -2.88
C LEU A 64 9.91 7.91 -2.80
N TYR A 65 10.52 8.60 -1.83
CA TYR A 65 11.97 8.70 -1.65
C TYR A 65 12.36 8.26 -0.25
N ASP A 66 13.51 7.61 -0.12
CA ASP A 66 14.15 7.49 1.18
C ASP A 66 14.41 8.88 1.77
N ASP A 67 14.09 9.04 3.05
CA ASP A 67 14.22 10.30 3.78
C ASP A 67 15.08 10.10 5.06
N PRO A 68 15.32 11.16 5.85
CA PRO A 68 16.09 11.05 7.09
C PRO A 68 15.49 10.13 8.16
N THR A 69 14.20 9.77 8.05
CA THR A 69 13.49 8.87 8.98
C THR A 69 13.70 7.40 8.64
N GLY A 70 13.97 7.07 7.37
CA GLY A 70 14.40 5.72 7.00
C GLY A 70 14.29 5.39 5.51
N PRO A 71 14.74 4.18 5.12
CA PRO A 71 14.77 3.75 3.74
C PRO A 71 13.44 3.13 3.25
N TYR A 72 12.32 3.83 3.43
CA TYR A 72 10.98 3.36 3.06
C TYR A 72 10.58 3.65 1.60
N GLY A 73 11.38 4.44 0.90
CA GLY A 73 11.11 4.88 -0.46
C GLY A 73 11.09 3.74 -1.48
N ILE A 74 10.36 3.96 -2.58
CA ILE A 74 10.52 3.19 -3.83
C ILE A 74 11.67 3.74 -4.69
N LEU A 75 12.15 4.95 -4.37
CA LEU A 75 13.38 5.55 -4.86
C LEU A 75 14.31 5.79 -3.67
N THR A 76 15.62 5.76 -3.92
CA THR A 76 16.62 6.25 -2.97
C THR A 76 16.55 7.77 -2.85
N SER A 77 17.20 8.35 -1.83
CA SER A 77 17.25 9.80 -1.61
C SER A 77 17.87 10.62 -2.76
N ASN A 78 18.58 9.96 -3.69
CA ASN A 78 19.13 10.55 -4.91
C ASN A 78 18.34 10.18 -6.19
N ALA A 79 17.07 9.75 -6.04
CA ALA A 79 16.16 9.37 -7.11
C ALA A 79 16.53 8.11 -7.92
N SER A 80 17.42 7.26 -7.41
CA SER A 80 17.68 5.96 -8.03
C SER A 80 16.53 4.98 -7.73
N GLN A 81 16.11 4.22 -8.74
CA GLN A 81 15.03 3.24 -8.56
C GLN A 81 15.47 2.07 -7.68
N LYS A 82 14.65 1.76 -6.67
CA LYS A 82 14.83 0.55 -5.86
C LYS A 82 14.19 -0.66 -6.55
N PRO A 83 14.55 -1.90 -6.17
CA PRO A 83 14.04 -3.12 -6.80
C PRO A 83 12.51 -3.24 -6.85
N ILE A 84 11.79 -2.62 -5.91
CA ILE A 84 10.32 -2.65 -5.85
C ILE A 84 9.63 -1.62 -6.77
N TYR A 85 10.38 -0.66 -7.32
CA TYR A 85 9.84 0.42 -8.15
C TYR A 85 9.03 -0.10 -9.34
N ALA A 86 9.60 -1.05 -10.08
CA ALA A 86 8.95 -1.64 -11.25
C ALA A 86 7.64 -2.37 -10.87
N THR A 87 7.63 -3.06 -9.72
CA THR A 87 6.45 -3.77 -9.21
C THR A 87 5.33 -2.81 -8.85
N ILE A 88 5.62 -1.72 -8.14
CA ILE A 88 4.64 -0.66 -7.85
C ILE A 88 4.08 -0.08 -9.15
N LYS A 89 4.97 0.30 -10.08
CA LYS A 89 4.56 0.91 -11.35
C LYS A 89 3.63 0.00 -12.15
N GLN A 90 3.94 -1.29 -12.21
CA GLN A 90 3.09 -2.29 -12.88
C GLN A 90 1.76 -2.49 -12.17
N ALA A 91 1.75 -2.61 -10.85
CA ALA A 91 0.53 -2.80 -10.07
C ALA A 91 -0.43 -1.60 -10.20
N VAL A 92 0.09 -0.37 -10.17
CA VAL A 92 -0.71 0.85 -10.42
C VAL A 92 -1.22 0.89 -11.85
N ALA A 93 -0.38 0.58 -12.84
CA ALA A 93 -0.79 0.56 -14.25
C ALA A 93 -1.91 -0.47 -14.52
N ALA A 94 -1.89 -1.61 -13.85
CA ALA A 94 -2.93 -2.65 -13.95
C ALA A 94 -4.23 -2.30 -13.19
N SER A 95 -4.23 -1.21 -12.41
CA SER A 95 -5.34 -0.78 -11.55
C SER A 95 -6.14 0.40 -12.11
N GLN A 96 -5.81 0.84 -13.33
CA GLN A 96 -6.53 1.87 -14.08
C GLN A 96 -7.50 1.23 -15.08
#